data_AF-A0A523M7V1-F1
#
_entry.id   AF-A0A523M7V1-F1
#
_cell.length_a   1.000
_cell.length_b   1.000
_cell.length_c   1.000
_cell.angle_alpha   90.00
_cell.angle_beta   90.00
_cell.angle_gamma   90.00
#
_symmetry.space_group_name_H-M   'P 1'
#
loop_
_entity.id
_entity.type
_entity.pdbx_description
1 polymer ?
#
loop_
_entity_poly.entity_id
_entity_poly.type
_entity_poly.pdbx_seq_one_letter_code
_entity_poly.pdbx_strand_id
1 'polypeptide(L)'
;MRPSTGSVDEPTSGSITARSHSAFSGTGGSANCCSGNSMSREILRPGRTLGSYPEREFVPPNWFEATVYRMTGPIARRHRARQLGAQKFLKQVHHEAAPLEKLATVELRDGLVTLRRALLREGLEEELCARAFAMVREFSDRTLGMRHFDNQILGGWTMLQGMAAEMGTGEGKTLMATLPACTAVMAGIPTHIITVNDYLAGRDCELMSPLYNVLGMSVGAITEDLDDPRARQAVYACDIAYCTNQAVAFDYLRDRVTMGYRRGRLHRSIDGLRTGPSNAGQLLLRGLCFGIVDEADSVLIDEARTPLKLSGPAANQIDRRVLRQALQFADQIEGVGNGYLIDHTRTVVLTDKGKTRLAQLAEGRERPWTSPRRRELMIRQALSAKHLFIKDQQYLVRDGKIQIIDENTGRIMPDRSWELGLHQMIEAKERVEITDPAESLARITYQRFFRRYLRLGAMTGTAQEVAGELWSVY
;
A
#
# COMPACT_ATOMS: atom_id res chain seq x y z
N MET A 1 19.95 54.60 -67.99
CA MET A 1 18.50 54.79 -67.80
C MET A 1 18.25 55.32 -66.40
N ARG A 2 17.54 56.44 -66.30
CA ARG A 2 17.18 57.21 -65.08
C ARG A 2 16.07 56.51 -64.27
N PRO A 3 15.72 57.00 -63.04
CA PRO A 3 15.47 56.17 -61.85
C PRO A 3 14.11 56.47 -61.15
N SER A 4 14.01 56.08 -59.86
CA SER A 4 13.24 56.71 -58.75
C SER A 4 11.71 56.53 -58.76
N THR A 5 10.99 56.47 -57.63
CA THR A 5 11.02 57.18 -56.33
C THR A 5 10.28 56.31 -55.27
N GLY A 6 10.36 56.44 -53.93
CA GLY A 6 10.97 57.32 -52.92
C GLY A 6 10.51 56.76 -51.53
N SER A 7 11.33 56.60 -50.48
CA SER A 7 11.82 57.59 -49.49
C SER A 7 10.67 58.23 -48.67
N VAL A 8 10.57 58.12 -47.33
CA VAL A 8 11.32 58.81 -46.24
C VAL A 8 10.47 58.59 -44.96
N ASP A 9 10.96 57.93 -43.90
CA ASP A 9 11.67 58.38 -42.67
C ASP A 9 10.81 58.35 -41.38
N GLU A 10 11.55 57.96 -40.35
CA GLU A 10 11.34 57.81 -38.90
C GLU A 10 10.94 59.13 -38.17
N PRO A 11 10.54 59.13 -36.87
CA PRO A 11 11.55 59.20 -35.80
C PRO A 11 11.20 58.62 -34.40
N THR A 12 12.21 57.95 -33.82
CA THR A 12 12.80 58.06 -32.46
C THR A 12 11.95 58.21 -31.17
N SER A 13 12.24 57.32 -30.20
CA SER A 13 12.72 57.59 -28.81
C SER A 13 12.36 56.38 -27.92
N GLY A 14 13.13 55.84 -26.98
CA GLY A 14 14.44 56.11 -26.38
C GLY A 14 14.57 55.23 -25.11
N SER A 15 15.81 55.04 -24.63
CA SER A 15 16.26 54.34 -23.39
C SER A 15 16.39 52.80 -23.47
N ILE A 16 17.60 52.23 -23.58
CA ILE A 16 18.75 52.09 -22.65
C ILE A 16 18.68 50.82 -21.77
N THR A 17 19.68 49.98 -22.06
CA THR A 17 20.19 48.74 -21.48
C THR A 17 20.31 48.65 -19.95
N ALA A 18 20.06 47.46 -19.39
CA ALA A 18 20.93 46.87 -18.35
C ALA A 18 20.72 45.34 -18.19
N ARG A 19 21.84 44.63 -18.06
CA ARG A 19 21.97 43.21 -17.67
C ARG A 19 21.25 42.89 -16.35
N SER A 20 20.76 41.67 -16.16
CA SER A 20 20.97 40.92 -14.91
C SER A 20 20.48 39.46 -14.96
N HIS A 21 21.33 38.60 -14.39
CA HIS A 21 21.05 37.46 -13.52
C HIS A 21 19.94 36.44 -13.83
N SER A 22 20.42 35.21 -13.99
CA SER A 22 19.88 33.97 -13.42
C SER A 22 18.92 34.16 -12.25
N ALA A 23 17.66 33.80 -12.44
CA ALA A 23 16.75 33.44 -11.36
C ALA A 23 15.89 32.26 -11.80
N PHE A 24 16.11 31.14 -11.10
CA PHE A 24 15.26 29.98 -11.01
C PHE A 24 13.86 30.43 -10.51
N SER A 25 12.80 30.18 -11.27
CA SER A 25 11.44 30.19 -10.73
C SER A 25 10.62 29.10 -11.41
N GLY A 26 10.19 28.15 -10.60
CA GLY A 26 9.33 27.06 -11.01
C GLY A 26 7.96 27.59 -11.40
N THR A 27 7.45 27.08 -12.51
CA THR A 27 6.05 27.21 -12.89
C THR A 27 5.36 25.87 -12.68
N GLY A 28 4.35 25.91 -11.81
CA GLY A 28 3.47 24.78 -11.53
C GLY A 28 2.68 24.39 -12.78
N GLY A 29 2.70 23.11 -13.10
CA GLY A 29 1.76 22.51 -14.02
C GLY A 29 0.57 21.95 -13.24
N SER A 30 -0.53 22.70 -13.20
CA SER A 30 -1.84 22.11 -12.90
C SER A 30 -2.27 21.30 -14.13
N ALA A 31 -2.22 19.98 -14.03
CA ALA A 31 -2.81 19.10 -15.03
C ALA A 31 -4.33 19.08 -14.82
N ASN A 32 -5.04 19.90 -15.59
CA ASN A 32 -6.49 19.86 -15.78
C ASN A 32 -6.94 18.44 -16.17
N CYS A 33 -7.49 17.69 -15.22
CA CYS A 33 -8.14 16.39 -15.45
C CYS A 33 -9.64 16.60 -15.69
N CYS A 34 -10.01 17.18 -16.83
CA CYS A 34 -11.40 17.24 -17.31
C CYS A 34 -11.40 17.30 -18.84
N SER A 35 -11.30 16.17 -19.53
CA SER A 35 -11.88 15.96 -20.86
C SER A 35 -11.89 14.46 -21.20
N GLY A 36 -13.00 14.01 -21.79
CA GLY A 36 -13.25 12.62 -22.13
C GLY A 36 -12.44 12.11 -23.33
N ASN A 37 -12.46 10.78 -23.50
CA ASN A 37 -11.88 10.01 -24.59
C ASN A 37 -10.34 10.06 -24.75
N SER A 38 -9.62 9.39 -23.84
CA SER A 38 -8.29 8.80 -24.10
C SER A 38 -7.82 7.90 -22.93
N MET A 39 -8.68 7.04 -22.36
CA MET A 39 -8.27 6.11 -21.29
C MET A 39 -7.69 4.77 -21.80
N SER A 40 -7.72 4.53 -23.11
CA SER A 40 -7.32 3.26 -23.73
C SER A 40 -5.82 3.11 -24.00
N ARG A 41 -5.05 4.21 -23.96
CA ARG A 41 -3.60 4.24 -24.28
C ARG A 41 -2.64 4.25 -23.10
N GLU A 42 -3.12 4.36 -21.86
CA GLU A 42 -2.21 4.37 -20.71
C GLU A 42 -1.61 2.97 -20.48
N ILE A 43 -0.32 2.85 -20.76
CA ILE A 43 0.48 1.65 -20.56
C ILE A 43 0.69 1.48 -19.05
N LEU A 44 -0.17 0.72 -18.38
CA LEU A 44 -0.17 0.53 -16.91
C LEU A 44 0.87 -0.51 -16.43
N ARG A 45 2.04 -0.59 -17.05
CA ARG A 45 3.07 -1.61 -16.73
C ARG A 45 4.41 -1.00 -16.30
N PRO A 46 5.20 -1.70 -15.49
CA PRO A 46 6.55 -1.26 -15.13
C PRO A 46 7.40 -1.06 -16.38
N GLY A 47 8.30 -0.07 -16.36
CA GLY A 47 9.16 0.22 -17.50
C GLY A 47 9.61 1.66 -17.57
N ARG A 48 10.07 2.10 -18.75
CA ARG A 48 10.65 3.43 -18.94
C ARG A 48 9.69 4.59 -18.69
N THR A 49 8.39 4.38 -18.87
CA THR A 49 7.36 5.43 -18.72
C THR A 49 6.93 5.63 -17.27
N LEU A 50 6.66 4.54 -16.55
CA LEU A 50 6.14 4.59 -15.17
C LEU A 50 7.19 4.27 -14.09
N GLY A 51 8.41 3.93 -14.48
CA GLY A 51 9.49 3.52 -13.59
C GLY A 51 9.45 2.04 -13.23
N SER A 52 10.35 1.63 -12.33
CA SER A 52 10.46 0.25 -11.84
C SER A 52 9.42 -0.13 -10.79
N TYR A 53 8.73 0.85 -10.20
CA TYR A 53 7.71 0.66 -9.17
C TYR A 53 6.52 1.61 -9.43
N PRO A 54 5.69 1.32 -10.45
CA PRO A 54 4.50 2.11 -10.75
C PRO A 54 3.52 2.14 -9.57
N GLU A 55 3.08 3.32 -9.18
CA GLU A 55 1.98 3.54 -8.23
C GLU A 55 1.35 4.91 -8.48
N ARG A 56 0.06 5.08 -8.15
CA ARG A 56 -0.58 6.42 -8.13
C ARG A 56 -0.06 7.20 -6.94
N GLU A 57 0.26 8.47 -7.17
CA GLU A 57 0.49 9.40 -6.06
C GLU A 57 -0.85 9.85 -5.50
N PHE A 58 -1.06 9.59 -4.21
CA PHE A 58 -2.23 10.09 -3.51
C PHE A 58 -2.01 11.55 -3.12
N VAL A 59 -2.72 12.45 -3.80
CA VAL A 59 -2.91 13.83 -3.38
C VAL A 59 -4.31 13.91 -2.77
N PRO A 60 -4.45 14.18 -1.45
CA PRO A 60 -5.77 14.31 -0.86
C PRO A 60 -6.52 15.48 -1.51
N PRO A 61 -7.78 15.28 -1.93
CA PRO A 61 -8.54 16.34 -2.55
C PRO A 61 -8.75 17.48 -1.56
N ASN A 62 -8.73 18.71 -2.06
CA ASN A 62 -9.08 19.87 -1.22
C ASN A 62 -10.57 19.81 -0.83
N TRP A 63 -10.96 20.51 0.24
CA TRP A 63 -12.34 20.47 0.76
C TRP A 63 -13.40 20.81 -0.30
N PHE A 64 -13.06 21.73 -1.22
CA PHE A 64 -13.90 22.08 -2.36
C PHE A 64 -14.02 20.93 -3.37
N GLU A 65 -12.91 20.32 -3.76
CA GLU A 65 -12.89 19.16 -4.67
C GLU A 65 -13.67 17.98 -4.08
N ALA A 66 -13.47 17.69 -2.79
CA ALA A 66 -14.22 16.65 -2.09
C ALA A 66 -15.73 16.90 -2.11
N THR A 67 -16.15 18.16 -1.96
CA THR A 67 -17.56 18.56 -2.04
C THR A 67 -18.10 18.41 -3.46
N VAL A 68 -17.34 18.84 -4.47
CA VAL A 68 -17.71 18.68 -5.88
C VAL A 68 -17.82 17.20 -6.26
N TYR A 69 -16.87 16.35 -5.86
CA TYR A 69 -16.94 14.91 -6.10
C TYR A 69 -18.16 14.26 -5.45
N ARG A 70 -18.53 14.70 -4.24
CA ARG A 70 -19.72 14.20 -3.54
C ARG A 70 -21.02 14.60 -4.26
N MET A 71 -21.10 15.84 -4.75
CA MET A 71 -22.29 16.34 -5.45
C MET A 71 -22.43 15.78 -6.87
N THR A 72 -21.33 15.66 -7.60
CA THR A 72 -21.32 15.19 -9.01
C THR A 72 -21.21 13.68 -9.13
N GLY A 73 -20.77 12.98 -8.08
CA GLY A 73 -20.53 11.54 -8.05
C GLY A 73 -21.68 10.68 -8.55
N PRO A 74 -22.94 10.86 -8.10
CA PRO A 74 -24.07 10.08 -8.59
C PRO A 74 -24.33 10.22 -10.09
N ILE A 75 -24.12 11.42 -10.64
CA ILE A 75 -24.30 11.71 -12.07
C ILE A 75 -23.15 11.09 -12.86
N ALA A 76 -21.90 11.30 -12.42
CA ALA A 76 -20.71 10.72 -13.02
C ALA A 76 -20.75 9.18 -13.03
N ARG A 77 -21.20 8.56 -11.93
CA ARG A 77 -21.38 7.11 -11.81
C ARG A 77 -22.39 6.57 -12.83
N ARG A 78 -23.55 7.21 -12.97
CA ARG A 78 -24.58 6.82 -13.96
C ARG A 78 -24.10 7.02 -15.39
N HIS A 79 -23.36 8.10 -15.65
CA HIS A 79 -22.80 8.36 -16.97
C HIS A 79 -21.74 7.32 -17.35
N ARG A 80 -20.81 7.01 -16.43
CA ARG A 80 -19.77 6.01 -16.63
C ARG A 80 -20.35 4.61 -16.83
N ALA A 81 -21.36 4.23 -16.05
CA ALA A 81 -22.09 2.97 -16.22
C ALA A 81 -22.79 2.87 -17.58
N ARG A 82 -23.39 3.97 -18.07
CA ARG A 82 -24.00 4.02 -19.42
C ARG A 82 -22.95 3.95 -20.54
N GLN A 83 -21.79 4.58 -20.33
CA GLN A 83 -20.68 4.57 -21.30
C GLN A 83 -20.01 3.21 -21.46
N LEU A 84 -20.17 2.29 -20.50
CA LEU A 84 -19.59 0.95 -20.60
C LEU A 84 -20.06 0.15 -21.82
N GLY A 85 -21.18 0.53 -22.42
CA GLY A 85 -21.72 -0.15 -23.60
C GLY A 85 -21.91 -1.66 -23.34
N ALA A 86 -22.29 -2.05 -22.13
CA ALA A 86 -22.30 -3.45 -21.67
C ALA A 86 -22.88 -4.44 -22.70
N GLN A 87 -24.04 -4.12 -23.28
CA GLN A 87 -24.65 -4.97 -24.31
C GLN A 87 -23.89 -4.99 -25.64
N LYS A 88 -23.27 -3.87 -26.02
CA LYS A 88 -22.43 -3.79 -27.23
C LYS A 88 -21.18 -4.66 -27.04
N PHE A 89 -20.49 -4.52 -25.90
CA PHE A 89 -19.32 -5.32 -25.58
C PHE A 89 -19.65 -6.81 -25.54
N LEU A 90 -20.75 -7.20 -24.88
CA LEU A 90 -21.20 -8.60 -24.84
C LEU A 90 -21.44 -9.16 -26.24
N LYS A 91 -22.13 -8.42 -27.11
CA LYS A 91 -22.34 -8.81 -28.51
C LYS A 91 -21.02 -9.00 -29.27
N GLN A 92 -20.05 -8.12 -29.06
CA GLN A 92 -18.72 -8.26 -29.65
C GLN A 92 -18.02 -9.53 -29.14
N VAL A 93 -18.06 -9.81 -27.84
CA VAL A 93 -17.49 -11.04 -27.28
C VAL A 93 -18.12 -12.29 -27.91
N HIS A 94 -19.44 -12.34 -28.07
CA HIS A 94 -20.08 -13.48 -28.75
C HIS A 94 -19.71 -13.58 -30.23
N HIS A 95 -19.63 -12.45 -30.93
CA HIS A 95 -19.21 -12.43 -32.33
C HIS A 95 -17.79 -12.98 -32.49
N GLU A 96 -16.87 -12.59 -31.62
CA GLU A 96 -15.49 -13.07 -31.60
C GLU A 96 -15.37 -14.52 -31.12
N ALA A 97 -16.28 -15.00 -30.26
CA ALA A 97 -16.26 -16.38 -29.75
C ALA A 97 -16.73 -17.41 -30.79
N ALA A 98 -17.72 -17.07 -31.61
CA ALA A 98 -18.32 -17.98 -32.60
C ALA A 98 -17.31 -18.67 -33.56
N PRO A 99 -16.31 -17.98 -34.14
CA PRO A 99 -15.31 -18.66 -34.98
C PRO A 99 -14.35 -19.53 -34.16
N LEU A 100 -14.05 -19.19 -32.91
CA LEU A 100 -13.03 -19.86 -32.09
C LEU A 100 -13.43 -21.30 -31.72
N GLU A 101 -14.72 -21.55 -31.53
CA GLU A 101 -15.26 -22.88 -31.22
C GLU A 101 -14.88 -23.94 -32.27
N LYS A 102 -14.70 -23.53 -33.52
CA LYS A 102 -14.38 -24.42 -34.65
C LYS A 102 -12.88 -24.61 -34.85
N LEU A 103 -12.04 -23.80 -34.21
CA LEU A 103 -10.59 -23.83 -34.40
C LEU A 103 -9.94 -24.96 -33.60
N ALA A 104 -8.89 -25.54 -34.17
CA ALA A 104 -8.03 -26.47 -33.46
C ALA A 104 -7.22 -25.73 -32.38
N THR A 105 -6.82 -26.44 -31.33
CA THR A 105 -6.05 -25.85 -30.20
C THR A 105 -4.75 -25.18 -30.66
N VAL A 106 -4.11 -25.67 -31.73
CA VAL A 106 -2.90 -25.07 -32.30
C VAL A 106 -3.20 -23.70 -32.90
N GLU A 107 -4.28 -23.58 -33.68
CA GLU A 107 -4.69 -22.33 -34.33
C GLU A 107 -5.09 -21.27 -33.29
N LEU A 108 -5.75 -21.69 -32.20
CA LEU A 108 -6.05 -20.79 -31.08
C LEU A 108 -4.77 -20.23 -30.43
N ARG A 109 -3.73 -21.05 -30.27
CA ARG A 109 -2.45 -20.58 -29.71
C ARG A 109 -1.76 -19.56 -30.62
N ASP A 110 -1.82 -19.74 -31.93
CA ASP A 110 -1.28 -18.76 -32.89
C ASP A 110 -2.08 -17.44 -32.86
N GLY A 111 -3.40 -17.53 -32.77
CA GLY A 111 -4.29 -16.40 -32.55
C GLY A 111 -3.96 -15.63 -31.26
N LEU A 112 -3.66 -16.35 -30.17
CA LEU A 112 -3.28 -15.78 -28.89
C LEU A 112 -1.98 -14.98 -28.97
N VAL A 113 -0.96 -15.49 -29.66
CA VAL A 113 0.31 -14.77 -29.87
C VAL A 113 0.08 -13.45 -30.62
N THR A 114 -0.77 -13.49 -31.66
CA THR A 114 -1.11 -12.29 -32.44
C THR A 114 -1.87 -11.27 -31.60
N LEU A 115 -2.84 -11.72 -30.81
CA LEU A 115 -3.63 -10.87 -29.92
C LEU A 115 -2.76 -10.23 -28.84
N ARG A 116 -1.83 -10.97 -28.23
CA ARG A 116 -0.89 -10.46 -27.22
C ARG A 116 -0.04 -9.32 -27.80
N ARG A 117 0.48 -9.46 -29.02
CA ARG A 117 1.23 -8.39 -29.70
C ARG A 117 0.39 -7.14 -29.93
N ALA A 118 -0.87 -7.30 -30.34
CA ALA A 118 -1.79 -6.18 -30.53
C ALA A 118 -2.07 -5.46 -29.21
N LEU A 119 -2.44 -6.19 -28.15
CA LEU A 119 -2.68 -5.64 -26.82
C LEU A 119 -1.44 -4.92 -26.24
N LEU A 120 -0.24 -5.47 -26.45
CA LEU A 120 1.01 -4.83 -25.99
C LEU A 120 1.31 -3.50 -26.68
N ARG A 121 0.85 -3.31 -27.92
CA ARG A 121 1.09 -2.13 -28.77
C ARG A 121 -0.01 -1.09 -28.62
N GLU A 122 -1.25 -1.53 -28.63
CA GLU A 122 -2.44 -0.68 -28.73
C GLU A 122 -3.13 -0.48 -27.37
N GLY A 123 -2.80 -1.29 -26.37
CA GLY A 123 -3.37 -1.21 -25.03
C GLY A 123 -4.70 -1.95 -24.91
N LEU A 124 -5.55 -1.50 -23.99
CA LEU A 124 -6.83 -2.12 -23.66
C LEU A 124 -7.99 -1.49 -24.45
N GLU A 125 -7.86 -1.46 -25.78
CA GLU A 125 -8.94 -1.04 -26.66
C GLU A 125 -10.12 -2.02 -26.59
N GLU A 126 -11.36 -1.52 -26.70
CA GLU A 126 -12.59 -2.28 -26.46
C GLU A 126 -12.67 -3.55 -27.35
N GLU A 127 -12.35 -3.42 -28.63
CA GLU A 127 -12.38 -4.53 -29.59
C GLU A 127 -11.34 -5.61 -29.27
N LEU A 128 -10.13 -5.21 -28.86
CA LEU A 128 -9.08 -6.15 -28.45
C LEU A 128 -9.44 -6.82 -27.12
N CYS A 129 -10.07 -6.10 -26.20
CA CYS A 129 -10.58 -6.67 -24.96
C CYS A 129 -11.68 -7.69 -25.23
N ALA A 130 -12.61 -7.42 -26.15
CA ALA A 130 -13.67 -8.36 -26.51
C ALA A 130 -13.09 -9.66 -27.09
N ARG A 131 -12.10 -9.54 -27.98
CA ARG A 131 -11.32 -10.68 -28.50
C ARG A 131 -10.59 -11.47 -27.42
N ALA A 132 -9.97 -10.77 -26.46
CA ALA A 132 -9.29 -11.41 -25.34
C ALA A 132 -10.27 -12.18 -24.44
N PHE A 133 -11.43 -11.59 -24.15
CA PHE A 133 -12.48 -12.24 -23.37
C PHE A 133 -13.01 -13.49 -24.07
N ALA A 134 -13.25 -13.42 -25.38
CA ALA A 134 -13.65 -14.58 -26.18
C ALA A 134 -12.60 -15.71 -26.14
N MET A 135 -11.32 -15.36 -26.29
CA MET A 135 -10.21 -16.31 -26.20
C MET A 135 -10.09 -16.96 -24.82
N VAL A 136 -10.14 -16.16 -23.74
CA VAL A 136 -10.06 -16.67 -22.37
C VAL A 136 -11.24 -17.59 -22.06
N ARG A 137 -12.45 -17.20 -22.49
CA ARG A 137 -13.66 -18.03 -22.37
C ARG A 137 -13.51 -19.37 -23.06
N GLU A 138 -12.99 -19.37 -24.29
CA GLU A 138 -12.80 -20.60 -25.07
C GLU A 138 -11.74 -21.53 -24.45
N PHE A 139 -10.61 -20.98 -24.00
CA PHE A 139 -9.61 -21.77 -23.29
C PHE A 139 -10.14 -22.30 -21.96
N SER A 140 -10.88 -21.50 -21.21
CA SER A 140 -11.49 -21.92 -19.95
C SER A 140 -12.42 -23.12 -20.12
N ASP A 141 -13.26 -23.08 -21.15
CA ASP A 141 -14.15 -24.20 -21.50
C ASP A 141 -13.35 -25.47 -21.82
N ARG A 142 -12.32 -25.36 -22.66
CA ARG A 142 -11.49 -26.50 -23.07
C ARG A 142 -10.59 -27.07 -21.96
N THR A 143 -10.11 -26.24 -21.04
CA THR A 143 -9.16 -26.70 -20.01
C THR A 143 -9.81 -27.00 -18.67
N LEU A 144 -10.80 -26.20 -18.28
CA LEU A 144 -11.45 -26.31 -16.98
C LEU A 144 -12.84 -26.94 -17.08
N GLY A 145 -13.41 -27.10 -18.29
CA GLY A 145 -14.81 -27.50 -18.46
C GLY A 145 -15.79 -26.41 -17.99
N MET A 146 -15.32 -25.18 -17.86
CA MET A 146 -16.08 -24.06 -17.32
C MET A 146 -16.13 -22.92 -18.34
N ARG A 147 -17.28 -22.77 -19.01
CA ARG A 147 -17.54 -21.68 -19.94
C ARG A 147 -18.14 -20.49 -19.21
N HIS A 148 -17.57 -19.30 -19.40
CA HIS A 148 -18.12 -18.09 -18.78
C HIS A 148 -19.55 -17.81 -19.24
N PHE A 149 -20.39 -17.39 -18.30
CA PHE A 149 -21.74 -16.87 -18.56
C PHE A 149 -21.70 -15.38 -18.91
N ASP A 150 -22.79 -14.88 -19.49
CA ASP A 150 -22.88 -13.49 -19.96
C ASP A 150 -22.75 -12.49 -18.80
N ASN A 151 -23.30 -12.80 -17.62
CA ASN A 151 -23.14 -11.98 -16.43
C ASN A 151 -21.66 -11.91 -15.98
N GLN A 152 -20.92 -13.01 -16.06
CA GLN A 152 -19.48 -13.07 -15.77
C GLN A 152 -18.67 -12.25 -16.78
N ILE A 153 -19.03 -12.28 -18.07
CA ILE A 153 -18.40 -11.44 -19.10
C ILE A 153 -18.61 -9.95 -18.78
N LEU A 154 -19.83 -9.57 -18.43
CA LEU A 154 -20.15 -8.19 -18.07
C LEU A 154 -19.45 -7.74 -16.78
N GLY A 155 -19.41 -8.60 -15.76
CA GLY A 155 -18.71 -8.33 -14.51
C GLY A 155 -17.19 -8.23 -14.71
N GLY A 156 -16.61 -9.09 -15.54
CA GLY A 156 -15.21 -9.01 -15.94
C GLY A 156 -14.88 -7.70 -16.67
N TRP A 157 -15.73 -7.27 -17.60
CA TRP A 157 -15.56 -5.99 -18.30
C TRP A 157 -15.66 -4.81 -17.32
N THR A 158 -16.62 -4.86 -16.40
CA THR A 158 -16.80 -3.86 -15.34
C THR A 158 -15.53 -3.71 -14.50
N MET A 159 -14.93 -4.82 -14.05
CA MET A 159 -13.69 -4.81 -13.29
C MET A 159 -12.50 -4.29 -14.11
N LEU A 160 -12.39 -4.69 -15.39
CA LEU A 160 -11.33 -4.19 -16.26
C LEU A 160 -11.41 -2.68 -16.45
N GLN A 161 -12.58 -2.08 -16.32
CA GLN A 161 -12.80 -0.62 -16.39
C GLN A 161 -12.58 0.11 -15.07
N GLY A 162 -12.13 -0.60 -14.03
CA GLY A 162 -11.81 -0.06 -12.72
C GLY A 162 -13.05 0.23 -11.86
N MET A 163 -14.05 -0.67 -11.92
CA MET A 163 -15.29 -0.56 -11.15
C MET A 163 -15.58 -1.86 -10.38
N ALA A 164 -16.57 -1.79 -9.48
CA ALA A 164 -17.07 -2.93 -8.73
C ALA A 164 -18.20 -3.65 -9.48
N ALA A 165 -18.08 -4.96 -9.61
CA ALA A 165 -19.12 -5.86 -10.11
C ALA A 165 -19.86 -6.52 -8.95
N GLU A 166 -21.18 -6.38 -8.91
CA GLU A 166 -22.02 -7.09 -7.94
C GLU A 166 -22.52 -8.40 -8.53
N MET A 167 -22.20 -9.51 -7.88
CA MET A 167 -22.65 -10.84 -8.28
C MET A 167 -22.96 -11.68 -7.04
N GLY A 168 -24.12 -12.32 -7.04
CA GLY A 168 -24.56 -13.18 -5.94
C GLY A 168 -23.57 -14.31 -5.63
N THR A 169 -23.62 -14.80 -4.40
CA THR A 169 -22.81 -15.96 -3.98
C THR A 169 -23.15 -17.17 -4.84
N GLY A 170 -22.12 -17.85 -5.37
CA GLY A 170 -22.29 -19.00 -6.25
C GLY A 170 -22.34 -18.69 -7.74
N GLU A 171 -22.37 -17.41 -8.15
CA GLU A 171 -22.37 -16.99 -9.57
C GLU A 171 -21.00 -17.13 -10.27
N GLY A 172 -19.99 -17.70 -9.60
CA GLY A 172 -18.66 -17.96 -10.16
C GLY A 172 -17.74 -16.72 -10.23
N LYS A 173 -17.66 -15.93 -9.15
CA LYS A 173 -16.76 -14.77 -9.02
C LYS A 173 -15.29 -15.11 -9.35
N THR A 174 -14.80 -16.24 -8.83
CA THR A 174 -13.43 -16.73 -9.11
C THR A 174 -13.18 -16.90 -10.61
N LEU A 175 -14.10 -17.55 -11.33
CA LEU A 175 -13.98 -17.75 -12.78
C LEU A 175 -14.09 -16.42 -13.53
N MET A 176 -15.00 -15.53 -13.12
CA MET A 176 -15.14 -14.20 -13.70
C MET A 176 -13.84 -13.40 -13.65
N ALA A 177 -13.11 -13.43 -12.53
CA ALA A 177 -11.88 -12.65 -12.34
C ALA A 177 -10.77 -13.00 -13.35
N THR A 178 -10.81 -14.21 -13.93
CA THR A 178 -9.84 -14.63 -14.95
C THR A 178 -9.93 -13.79 -16.23
N LEU A 179 -11.12 -13.32 -16.62
CA LEU A 179 -11.32 -12.53 -17.84
C LEU A 179 -10.51 -11.22 -17.84
N PRO A 180 -10.70 -10.30 -16.86
CA PRO A 180 -9.90 -9.08 -16.80
C PRO A 180 -8.44 -9.34 -16.45
N ALA A 181 -8.12 -10.33 -15.60
CA ALA A 181 -6.75 -10.63 -15.22
C ALA A 181 -5.91 -11.09 -16.42
N CYS A 182 -6.41 -12.09 -17.17
CA CYS A 182 -5.75 -12.58 -18.37
C CYS A 182 -5.61 -11.47 -19.42
N THR A 183 -6.66 -10.68 -19.65
CA THR A 183 -6.64 -9.60 -20.64
C THR A 183 -5.61 -8.53 -20.29
N ALA A 184 -5.54 -8.11 -19.02
CA ALA A 184 -4.53 -7.18 -18.54
C ALA A 184 -3.10 -7.74 -18.70
N VAL A 185 -2.88 -8.99 -18.33
CA VAL A 185 -1.59 -9.67 -18.49
C VAL A 185 -1.18 -9.80 -19.96
N MET A 186 -2.12 -10.06 -20.87
CA MET A 186 -1.82 -10.07 -22.31
C MET A 186 -1.36 -8.69 -22.81
N ALA A 187 -1.84 -7.60 -22.21
CA ALA A 187 -1.36 -6.23 -22.44
C ALA A 187 -0.04 -5.92 -21.68
N GLY A 188 0.53 -6.90 -20.97
CA GLY A 188 1.75 -6.79 -20.19
C GLY A 188 1.56 -6.05 -18.87
N ILE A 189 0.33 -6.02 -18.34
CA ILE A 189 -0.01 -5.35 -17.07
C ILE A 189 -0.01 -6.41 -15.96
N PRO A 190 0.95 -6.34 -15.01
CA PRO A 190 0.92 -7.11 -13.78
C PRO A 190 -0.42 -7.04 -13.05
N THR A 191 -0.96 -8.19 -12.66
CA THR A 191 -2.25 -8.24 -11.97
C THR A 191 -2.14 -8.94 -10.61
N HIS A 192 -2.67 -8.29 -9.57
CA HIS A 192 -2.89 -8.89 -8.27
C HIS A 192 -4.36 -9.26 -8.11
N ILE A 193 -4.66 -10.50 -7.75
CA ILE A 193 -5.99 -10.93 -7.32
C ILE A 193 -5.96 -11.01 -5.79
N ILE A 194 -6.79 -10.20 -5.16
CA ILE A 194 -6.72 -9.90 -3.73
C ILE A 194 -7.98 -10.45 -3.07
N THR A 195 -7.81 -11.37 -2.14
CA THR A 195 -8.93 -12.00 -1.40
C THR A 195 -8.78 -11.79 0.11
N VAL A 196 -9.72 -12.31 0.89
CA VAL A 196 -9.81 -12.08 2.34
C VAL A 196 -8.85 -12.97 3.12
N ASN A 197 -8.64 -14.22 2.69
CA ASN A 197 -7.79 -15.17 3.41
C ASN A 197 -6.93 -16.04 2.49
N ASP A 198 -5.88 -16.63 3.07
CA ASP A 198 -4.86 -17.36 2.33
C ASP A 198 -5.35 -18.67 1.73
N TYR A 199 -6.31 -19.34 2.39
CA TYR A 199 -6.93 -20.55 1.85
C TYR A 199 -7.62 -20.26 0.52
N LEU A 200 -8.40 -19.16 0.43
CA LEU A 200 -9.03 -18.74 -0.81
C LEU A 200 -7.99 -18.36 -1.87
N ALA A 201 -6.91 -17.67 -1.48
CA ALA A 201 -5.84 -17.28 -2.39
C ALA A 201 -5.15 -18.50 -3.01
N GLY A 202 -4.77 -19.48 -2.18
CA GLY A 202 -4.14 -20.73 -2.62
C GLY A 202 -5.09 -21.57 -3.48
N ARG A 203 -6.31 -21.81 -3.00
CA ARG A 203 -7.33 -22.59 -3.71
C ARG A 203 -7.64 -22.01 -5.09
N ASP A 204 -7.89 -20.71 -5.18
CA ASP A 204 -8.29 -20.08 -6.44
C ASP A 204 -7.12 -20.02 -7.43
N CYS A 205 -5.90 -19.81 -6.92
CA CYS A 205 -4.67 -19.92 -7.71
C CYS A 205 -4.54 -21.33 -8.32
N GLU A 206 -4.67 -22.39 -7.51
CA GLU A 206 -4.58 -23.78 -7.97
C GLU A 206 -5.68 -24.11 -8.97
N LEU A 207 -6.93 -23.74 -8.66
CA LEU A 207 -8.09 -24.04 -9.49
C LEU A 207 -7.99 -23.39 -10.88
N MET A 208 -7.49 -22.16 -10.96
CA MET A 208 -7.37 -21.41 -12.23
C MET A 208 -6.03 -21.61 -12.94
N SER A 209 -5.03 -22.22 -12.28
CA SER A 209 -3.69 -22.45 -12.85
C SER A 209 -3.68 -23.14 -14.22
N PRO A 210 -4.49 -24.19 -14.50
CA PRO A 210 -4.49 -24.82 -15.82
C PRO A 210 -4.84 -23.84 -16.95
N LEU A 211 -5.78 -22.91 -16.70
CA LEU A 211 -6.16 -21.87 -17.66
C LEU A 211 -5.03 -20.86 -17.87
N TYR A 212 -4.40 -20.38 -16.79
CA TYR A 212 -3.27 -19.44 -16.93
C TYR A 212 -2.08 -20.07 -17.66
N ASN A 213 -1.77 -21.33 -17.35
CA ASN A 213 -0.68 -22.08 -17.98
C ASN A 213 -0.93 -22.29 -19.48
N VAL A 214 -2.15 -22.66 -19.91
CA VAL A 214 -2.45 -22.84 -21.34
C VAL A 214 -2.37 -21.53 -22.12
N LEU A 215 -2.65 -20.40 -21.47
CA LEU A 215 -2.52 -19.05 -22.02
C LEU A 215 -1.06 -18.54 -22.00
N GLY A 216 -0.11 -19.33 -21.49
CA GLY A 216 1.29 -18.95 -21.38
C GLY A 216 1.50 -17.80 -20.40
N MET A 217 0.83 -17.87 -19.24
CA MET A 217 0.95 -16.92 -18.13
C MET A 217 1.48 -17.64 -16.90
N SER A 218 2.34 -16.96 -16.15
CA SER A 218 2.82 -17.40 -14.84
C SER A 218 1.87 -16.94 -13.74
N VAL A 219 1.63 -17.81 -12.76
CA VAL A 219 0.76 -17.54 -11.61
C VAL A 219 1.40 -18.06 -10.33
N GLY A 220 1.13 -17.38 -9.21
CA GLY A 220 1.49 -17.87 -7.87
C GLY A 220 0.60 -17.27 -6.79
N ALA A 221 0.63 -17.88 -5.60
CA ALA A 221 -0.10 -17.41 -4.43
C ALA A 221 0.86 -17.05 -3.30
N ILE A 222 0.58 -15.94 -2.63
CA ILE A 222 1.20 -15.57 -1.37
C ILE A 222 0.33 -16.13 -0.25
N THR A 223 0.90 -17.05 0.52
CA THR A 223 0.29 -17.65 1.72
C THR A 223 1.13 -17.33 2.95
N GLU A 224 0.56 -17.52 4.15
CA GLU A 224 1.19 -17.33 5.46
C GLU A 224 2.48 -18.14 5.59
N ASP A 225 2.51 -19.39 5.09
CA ASP A 225 3.70 -20.25 5.14
C ASP A 225 4.87 -19.72 4.29
N LEU A 226 4.61 -18.77 3.38
CA LEU A 226 5.59 -18.21 2.47
C LEU A 226 6.29 -16.98 3.09
N ASP A 227 7.08 -17.21 4.14
CA ASP A 227 7.79 -16.14 4.84
C ASP A 227 9.09 -15.70 4.17
N ASP A 228 9.71 -16.57 3.35
CA ASP A 228 10.98 -16.25 2.69
C ASP A 228 10.81 -15.09 1.68
N PRO A 229 11.52 -13.95 1.87
CA PRO A 229 11.42 -12.81 0.97
C PRO A 229 11.71 -13.14 -0.50
N ARG A 230 12.62 -14.07 -0.79
CA ARG A 230 12.93 -14.46 -2.18
C ARG A 230 11.79 -15.26 -2.80
N ALA A 231 11.20 -16.18 -2.06
CA ALA A 231 10.03 -16.92 -2.51
C ALA A 231 8.83 -15.99 -2.78
N ARG A 232 8.58 -15.01 -1.90
CA ARG A 232 7.54 -13.97 -2.12
C ARG A 232 7.83 -13.13 -3.36
N GLN A 233 9.08 -12.71 -3.55
CA GLN A 233 9.50 -11.97 -4.75
C GLN A 233 9.27 -12.79 -6.03
N ALA A 234 9.52 -14.09 -6.02
CA ALA A 234 9.25 -14.97 -7.14
C ALA A 234 7.75 -15.01 -7.49
N VAL A 235 6.87 -15.06 -6.48
CA VAL A 235 5.41 -15.00 -6.69
C VAL A 235 4.99 -13.64 -7.25
N TYR A 236 5.47 -12.52 -6.72
CA TYR A 236 5.16 -11.19 -7.27
C TYR A 236 5.77 -10.95 -8.67
N ALA A 237 6.78 -11.74 -9.06
CA ALA A 237 7.34 -11.72 -10.39
C ALA A 237 6.45 -12.45 -11.43
N CYS A 238 5.58 -13.37 -11.00
CA CYS A 238 4.59 -14.01 -11.88
C CYS A 238 3.66 -12.98 -12.51
N ASP A 239 3.08 -13.28 -13.67
CA ASP A 239 2.14 -12.40 -14.38
C ASP A 239 0.90 -12.08 -13.52
N ILE A 240 0.40 -13.10 -12.81
CA ILE A 240 -0.71 -13.02 -11.87
C ILE A 240 -0.24 -13.46 -10.48
N ALA A 241 -0.54 -12.66 -9.45
CA ALA A 241 -0.28 -13.02 -8.06
C ALA A 241 -1.58 -13.02 -7.26
N TYR A 242 -1.94 -14.17 -6.69
CA TYR A 242 -2.99 -14.28 -5.69
C TYR A 242 -2.42 -13.92 -4.32
N CYS A 243 -3.14 -13.11 -3.55
CA CYS A 243 -2.68 -12.71 -2.22
C CYS A 243 -3.85 -12.24 -1.36
N THR A 244 -3.63 -12.16 -0.05
CA THR A 244 -4.54 -11.46 0.85
C THR A 244 -4.29 -9.96 0.86
N ASN A 245 -5.31 -9.20 1.23
CA ASN A 245 -5.22 -7.77 1.50
C ASN A 245 -4.09 -7.46 2.51
N GLN A 246 -3.98 -8.26 3.58
CA GLN A 246 -2.94 -8.10 4.59
C GLN A 246 -1.55 -8.35 4.00
N ALA A 247 -1.33 -9.48 3.33
CA ALA A 247 -0.03 -9.86 2.77
C ALA A 247 0.54 -8.78 1.83
N VAL A 248 -0.25 -8.34 0.85
CA VAL A 248 0.22 -7.37 -0.15
C VAL A 248 0.44 -5.98 0.46
N ALA A 249 -0.36 -5.59 1.45
CA ALA A 249 -0.19 -4.30 2.11
C ALA A 249 1.02 -4.28 3.06
N PHE A 250 1.29 -5.39 3.78
CA PHE A 250 2.49 -5.51 4.60
C PHE A 250 3.77 -5.57 3.77
N ASP A 251 3.77 -6.31 2.66
CA ASP A 251 4.93 -6.33 1.76
C ASP A 251 5.17 -4.98 1.10
N TYR A 252 4.10 -4.27 0.76
CA TYR A 252 4.21 -2.88 0.36
C TYR A 252 4.88 -2.04 1.46
N LEU A 253 4.48 -2.18 2.73
CA LEU A 253 5.13 -1.46 3.83
C LEU A 253 6.60 -1.85 3.99
N ARG A 254 6.95 -3.13 3.84
CA ARG A 254 8.35 -3.63 3.86
C ARG A 254 9.16 -2.95 2.76
N ASP A 255 8.65 -2.91 1.54
CA ASP A 255 9.27 -2.22 0.42
C ASP A 255 9.47 -0.72 0.70
N ARG A 256 8.50 -0.05 1.33
CA ARG A 256 8.64 1.37 1.72
C ARG A 256 9.73 1.60 2.76
N VAL A 257 9.93 0.67 3.69
CA VAL A 257 11.03 0.73 4.66
C VAL A 257 12.36 0.51 3.95
N THR A 258 12.46 -0.51 3.08
CA THR A 258 13.65 -0.82 2.28
C THR A 258 14.06 0.35 1.36
N MET A 259 13.09 1.00 0.72
CA MET A 259 13.33 2.19 -0.13
C MET A 259 13.80 3.42 0.66
N GLY A 260 13.71 3.41 1.99
CA GLY A 260 13.98 4.54 2.85
C GLY A 260 12.87 5.60 2.76
N TYR A 261 12.26 5.92 3.90
CA TYR A 261 11.12 6.85 4.03
C TYR A 261 11.34 8.30 3.48
N ARG A 262 12.53 8.64 2.95
CA ARG A 262 12.96 10.01 2.59
C ARG A 262 13.52 10.22 1.18
N ARG A 263 13.28 9.34 0.20
CA ARG A 263 13.75 9.60 -1.18
C ARG A 263 12.58 9.78 -2.13
N GLY A 264 12.34 11.03 -2.54
CA GLY A 264 11.30 11.41 -3.50
C GLY A 264 11.48 10.79 -4.89
N ARG A 265 10.46 10.94 -5.76
CA ARG A 265 10.41 10.38 -7.14
C ARG A 265 11.68 10.66 -7.97
N LEU A 266 12.28 11.85 -7.83
CA LEU A 266 13.52 12.25 -8.51
C LEU A 266 14.76 11.43 -8.10
N HIS A 267 14.90 11.05 -6.83
CA HIS A 267 16.00 10.18 -6.40
C HIS A 267 15.82 8.73 -6.88
N ARG A 268 14.57 8.25 -7.01
CA ARG A 268 14.26 6.90 -7.53
C ARG A 268 14.66 6.73 -8.99
N SER A 269 14.42 7.74 -9.82
CA SER A 269 14.84 7.74 -11.23
C SER A 269 16.36 7.81 -11.38
N ILE A 270 17.05 8.47 -10.45
CA ILE A 270 18.52 8.60 -10.45
C ILE A 270 19.18 7.32 -9.92
N ASP A 271 18.63 6.66 -8.88
CA ASP A 271 19.13 5.37 -8.39
C ASP A 271 18.95 4.28 -9.47
N GLY A 272 17.85 4.29 -10.22
CA GLY A 272 17.67 3.40 -11.39
C GLY A 272 18.65 3.65 -12.55
N LEU A 273 19.36 4.79 -12.55
CA LEU A 273 20.38 5.14 -13.56
C LEU A 273 21.82 5.04 -13.03
N ARG A 274 22.07 5.23 -11.72
CA ARG A 274 23.41 5.21 -11.09
C ARG A 274 23.79 3.87 -10.49
N THR A 275 22.82 3.09 -10.04
CA THR A 275 23.04 1.72 -9.60
C THR A 275 22.52 0.79 -10.69
N GLY A 276 23.35 -0.18 -11.10
CA GLY A 276 22.86 -1.35 -11.82
C GLY A 276 21.80 -2.11 -10.99
N PRO A 277 21.37 -3.32 -11.39
CA PRO A 277 20.18 -4.01 -10.86
C PRO A 277 20.17 -4.36 -9.35
N SER A 278 21.09 -3.84 -8.54
CA SER A 278 21.34 -4.23 -7.15
C SER A 278 20.31 -3.75 -6.12
N ASN A 279 19.58 -2.64 -6.31
CA ASN A 279 18.53 -2.20 -5.37
C ASN A 279 17.11 -2.64 -5.77
N ALA A 280 16.88 -2.93 -7.06
CA ALA A 280 15.61 -3.49 -7.52
C ALA A 280 15.42 -4.95 -7.04
N GLY A 281 16.50 -5.69 -6.86
CA GLY A 281 16.48 -7.07 -6.35
C GLY A 281 16.09 -7.21 -4.87
N GLN A 282 15.94 -6.12 -4.13
CA GLN A 282 15.51 -6.16 -2.72
C GLN A 282 14.02 -5.88 -2.51
N LEU A 283 13.32 -5.41 -3.55
CA LEU A 283 11.88 -5.12 -3.47
C LEU A 283 11.08 -6.40 -3.70
N LEU A 284 10.03 -6.58 -2.91
CA LEU A 284 9.11 -7.69 -3.02
C LEU A 284 8.14 -7.46 -4.18
N LEU A 285 7.53 -6.27 -4.24
CA LEU A 285 6.56 -5.94 -5.28
C LEU A 285 7.25 -5.30 -6.49
N ARG A 286 6.63 -5.44 -7.65
CA ARG A 286 7.01 -4.76 -8.91
C ARG A 286 6.17 -3.50 -9.20
N GLY A 287 5.51 -2.96 -8.17
CA GLY A 287 4.55 -1.86 -8.26
C GLY A 287 3.09 -2.31 -8.12
N LEU A 288 2.19 -1.33 -8.10
CA LEU A 288 0.75 -1.50 -7.92
C LEU A 288 0.03 -1.14 -9.24
N CYS A 289 0.06 -2.07 -10.20
CA CYS A 289 -0.48 -1.87 -11.55
C CYS A 289 -2.00 -2.08 -11.61
N PHE A 290 -2.45 -3.34 -11.66
CA PHE A 290 -3.87 -3.69 -11.64
C PHE A 290 -4.16 -4.61 -10.45
N GLY A 291 -5.13 -4.21 -9.62
CA GLY A 291 -5.63 -5.01 -8.52
C GLY A 291 -7.08 -5.40 -8.78
N ILE A 292 -7.44 -6.66 -8.55
CA ILE A 292 -8.82 -7.15 -8.55
C ILE A 292 -9.12 -7.60 -7.12
N VAL A 293 -10.05 -6.94 -6.46
CA VAL A 293 -10.43 -7.23 -5.08
C VAL A 293 -11.67 -8.11 -5.04
N ASP A 294 -11.54 -9.32 -4.52
CA ASP A 294 -12.64 -10.20 -4.17
C ASP A 294 -13.20 -9.87 -2.79
N GLU A 295 -14.50 -10.14 -2.59
CA GLU A 295 -15.29 -9.73 -1.42
C GLU A 295 -14.95 -8.31 -0.96
N ALA A 296 -15.10 -7.38 -1.91
CA ALA A 296 -14.67 -6.00 -1.76
C ALA A 296 -15.34 -5.24 -0.59
N ASP A 297 -16.55 -5.62 -0.20
CA ASP A 297 -17.19 -5.15 1.03
C ASP A 297 -16.37 -5.53 2.28
N SER A 298 -15.98 -6.81 2.38
CA SER A 298 -15.14 -7.27 3.49
C SER A 298 -13.76 -6.60 3.48
N VAL A 299 -13.10 -6.53 2.33
CA VAL A 299 -11.72 -6.02 2.22
C VAL A 299 -11.63 -4.49 2.29
N LEU A 300 -12.49 -3.78 1.58
CA LEU A 300 -12.38 -2.33 1.41
C LEU A 300 -13.19 -1.53 2.43
N ILE A 301 -14.14 -2.15 3.13
CA ILE A 301 -15.00 -1.50 4.11
C ILE A 301 -14.72 -2.04 5.51
N ASP A 302 -14.92 -3.33 5.75
CA ASP A 302 -14.85 -3.90 7.10
C ASP A 302 -13.42 -3.97 7.65
N GLU A 303 -12.49 -4.53 6.87
CA GLU A 303 -11.06 -4.58 7.21
C GLU A 303 -10.42 -3.18 7.25
N ALA A 304 -11.00 -2.22 6.54
CA ALA A 304 -10.46 -0.87 6.39
C ALA A 304 -10.57 0.03 7.64
N ARG A 305 -11.21 -0.46 8.71
CA ARG A 305 -11.41 0.30 9.97
C ARG A 305 -10.13 0.53 10.76
N THR A 306 -9.19 -0.42 10.71
CA THR A 306 -7.96 -0.36 11.50
C THR A 306 -6.75 -0.17 10.58
N PRO A 307 -5.86 0.79 10.88
CA PRO A 307 -4.65 1.00 10.10
C PRO A 307 -3.67 -0.18 10.26
N LEU A 308 -3.01 -0.55 9.17
CA LEU A 308 -1.90 -1.50 9.20
C LEU A 308 -0.64 -0.84 9.73
N LYS A 309 0.04 -1.53 10.65
CA LYS A 309 1.24 -1.06 11.33
C LYS A 309 2.33 -2.12 11.23
N LEU A 310 3.39 -1.82 10.48
CA LEU A 310 4.59 -2.65 10.46
C LEU A 310 5.43 -2.25 11.67
N SER A 311 5.63 -3.20 12.58
CA SER A 311 6.50 -3.02 13.75
C SER A 311 7.78 -3.83 13.54
N GLY A 312 8.89 -3.33 14.07
CA GLY A 312 10.17 -4.03 14.04
C GLY A 312 10.93 -3.84 15.35
N PRO A 313 12.05 -4.55 15.52
CA PRO A 313 12.90 -4.37 16.68
C PRO A 313 13.40 -2.92 16.70
N ALA A 314 13.23 -2.22 17.83
CA ALA A 314 13.77 -0.88 17.97
C ALA A 314 15.29 -0.92 17.81
N ALA A 315 15.85 0.01 17.03
CA ALA A 315 17.30 0.08 16.79
C ALA A 315 18.12 0.28 18.06
N ASN A 316 17.49 0.81 19.12
CA ASN A 316 18.08 0.92 20.44
C ASN A 316 17.53 -0.19 21.34
N GLN A 317 18.17 -1.37 21.32
CA GLN A 317 18.05 -2.30 22.44
C GLN A 317 18.48 -1.55 23.70
N ILE A 318 17.58 -1.42 24.66
CA ILE A 318 17.92 -0.82 25.94
C ILE A 318 18.80 -1.83 26.66
N ASP A 319 20.08 -1.50 26.85
CA ASP A 319 21.01 -2.39 27.56
C ASP A 319 20.44 -2.73 28.94
N ARG A 320 20.27 -4.04 29.19
CA ARG A 320 19.77 -4.59 30.47
C ARG A 320 20.60 -4.06 31.65
N ARG A 321 21.89 -3.78 31.46
CA ARG A 321 22.77 -3.16 32.47
C ARG A 321 22.32 -1.75 32.81
N VAL A 322 21.93 -0.96 31.82
CA VAL A 322 21.45 0.42 31.99
C VAL A 322 20.13 0.45 32.75
N LEU A 323 19.18 -0.44 32.45
CA LEU A 323 17.91 -0.53 33.19
C LEU A 323 18.14 -0.86 34.67
N ARG A 324 19.01 -1.84 34.96
CA ARG A 324 19.37 -2.19 36.34
C ARG A 324 20.09 -1.05 37.06
N GLN A 325 21.00 -0.35 36.39
CA GLN A 325 21.67 0.84 36.92
C GLN A 325 20.67 1.96 37.22
N ALA A 326 19.69 2.18 36.35
CA ALA A 326 18.65 3.19 36.56
C ALA A 326 17.82 2.91 37.82
N LEU A 327 17.45 1.64 38.03
CA LEU A 327 16.76 1.22 39.26
C LEU A 327 17.66 1.45 40.49
N GLN A 328 18.94 1.09 40.43
CA GLN A 328 19.88 1.32 41.55
C GLN A 328 20.08 2.81 41.86
N PHE A 329 20.18 3.65 40.84
CA PHE A 329 20.30 5.10 41.02
C PHE A 329 19.01 5.70 41.60
N ALA A 330 17.84 5.19 41.18
CA ALA A 330 16.57 5.60 41.76
C ALA A 330 16.47 5.29 43.26
N ASP A 331 17.11 4.21 43.76
CA ASP A 331 17.19 3.93 45.21
C ASP A 331 18.07 4.92 45.99
N GLN A 332 18.98 5.61 45.30
CA GLN A 332 19.96 6.52 45.90
C GLN A 332 19.58 8.00 45.76
N ILE A 333 18.44 8.29 45.13
CA ILE A 333 17.86 9.62 45.08
C ILE A 333 16.96 9.79 46.30
N GLU A 334 17.07 10.93 46.97
CA GLU A 334 16.25 11.25 48.13
C GLU A 334 14.75 11.18 47.80
N GLY A 335 13.96 10.72 48.78
CA GLY A 335 12.52 10.45 48.60
C GLY A 335 11.66 11.64 48.16
N VAL A 336 10.37 11.37 47.99
CA VAL A 336 9.36 12.36 47.55
C VAL A 336 9.44 13.65 48.38
N GLY A 337 9.50 14.80 47.70
CA GLY A 337 9.60 16.12 48.33
C GLY A 337 11.04 16.66 48.40
N ASN A 338 12.05 15.80 48.29
CA ASN A 338 13.45 16.20 48.30
C ASN A 338 14.14 15.93 46.96
N GLY A 339 14.27 14.68 46.53
CA GLY A 339 14.95 14.33 45.27
C GLY A 339 14.03 14.33 44.05
N TYR A 340 12.74 14.06 44.25
CA TYR A 340 11.74 14.08 43.20
C TYR A 340 10.36 14.43 43.76
N LEU A 341 9.48 14.87 42.86
CA LEU A 341 8.08 15.16 43.12
C LEU A 341 7.23 14.24 42.24
N ILE A 342 6.09 13.83 42.77
CA ILE A 342 5.02 13.20 42.00
C ILE A 342 3.93 14.25 41.86
N ASP A 343 3.66 14.69 40.63
CA ASP A 343 2.61 15.66 40.40
C ASP A 343 1.21 15.01 40.46
N HIS A 344 0.19 15.85 40.42
CA HIS A 344 -1.22 15.45 40.44
C HIS A 344 -1.63 14.61 39.21
N THR A 345 -0.81 14.60 38.14
CA THR A 345 -1.03 13.78 36.94
C THR A 345 -0.36 12.41 37.02
N ARG A 346 0.16 12.03 38.20
CA ARG A 346 0.95 10.81 38.40
C ARG A 346 2.20 10.81 37.50
N THR A 347 2.88 11.95 37.38
CA THR A 347 4.16 12.07 36.68
C THR A 347 5.29 12.39 37.65
N VAL A 348 6.43 11.70 37.51
CA VAL A 348 7.64 12.00 38.30
C VAL A 348 8.40 13.17 37.67
N VAL A 349 8.75 14.15 38.51
CA VAL A 349 9.59 15.31 38.16
C VAL A 349 10.77 15.36 39.12
N LEU A 350 12.00 15.45 38.60
CA LEU A 350 13.21 15.59 39.43
C LEU A 350 13.36 17.02 39.94
N THR A 351 13.66 17.18 41.23
CA THR A 351 14.05 18.48 41.81
C THR A 351 15.50 18.80 41.43
N ASP A 352 15.95 20.03 41.66
CA ASP A 352 17.35 20.41 41.41
C ASP A 352 18.34 19.62 42.30
N LYS A 353 17.93 19.29 43.53
CA LYS A 353 18.68 18.37 44.40
C LYS A 353 18.79 16.97 43.79
N GLY A 354 17.68 16.43 43.29
CA GLY A 354 17.67 15.13 42.61
C GLY A 354 18.51 15.10 41.33
N LYS A 355 18.45 16.16 40.52
CA LYS A 355 19.30 16.31 39.33
C LYS A 355 20.78 16.38 39.68
N THR A 356 21.14 17.10 40.74
CA THR A 356 22.51 17.20 41.24
C THR A 356 23.02 15.85 41.73
N ARG A 357 22.21 15.14 42.53
CA ARG A 357 22.53 13.79 43.00
C ARG A 357 22.69 12.82 41.83
N LEU A 358 21.80 12.86 40.85
CA LEU A 358 21.90 12.06 39.63
C LEU A 358 23.17 12.38 38.84
N ALA A 359 23.56 13.64 38.74
CA ALA A 359 24.79 14.02 38.04
C ALA A 359 26.03 13.39 38.70
N GLN A 360 26.08 13.35 40.04
CA GLN A 360 27.14 12.68 40.80
C GLN A 360 27.16 11.16 40.56
N LEU A 361 25.98 10.52 40.60
CA LEU A 361 25.87 9.06 40.37
C LEU A 361 26.26 8.66 38.93
N ALA A 362 26.00 9.55 37.98
CA ALA A 362 26.30 9.37 36.56
C ALA A 362 27.77 9.66 36.19
N GLU A 363 28.58 10.20 37.11
CA GLU A 363 29.97 10.55 36.85
C GLU A 363 30.82 9.30 36.53
N GLY A 364 31.67 9.40 35.50
CA GLY A 364 32.50 8.28 35.03
C GLY A 364 31.73 7.10 34.40
N ARG A 365 30.42 7.23 34.15
CA ARG A 365 29.60 6.20 33.51
C ARG A 365 29.48 6.40 31.99
N GLU A 366 29.23 5.32 31.28
CA GLU A 366 29.03 5.32 29.83
C GLU A 366 27.65 5.84 29.41
N ARG A 367 27.36 5.87 28.11
CA ARG A 367 26.02 6.21 27.60
C ARG A 367 24.97 5.24 28.15
N PRO A 368 23.76 5.69 28.52
CA PRO A 368 23.18 7.02 28.31
C PRO A 368 23.50 8.06 29.40
N TRP A 369 24.28 7.72 30.43
CA TRP A 369 24.49 8.54 31.63
C TRP A 369 25.24 9.85 31.36
N THR A 370 26.01 9.91 30.28
CA THR A 370 26.73 11.11 29.85
C THR A 370 25.81 12.24 29.35
N SER A 371 24.62 11.92 28.85
CA SER A 371 23.67 12.92 28.35
C SER A 371 22.68 13.32 29.43
N PRO A 372 22.62 14.61 29.85
CA PRO A 372 21.67 15.08 30.88
C PRO A 372 20.22 14.70 30.57
N ARG A 373 19.79 14.92 29.32
CA ARG A 373 18.43 14.59 28.89
C ARG A 373 18.13 13.08 28.99
N ARG A 374 19.08 12.22 28.58
CA ARG A 374 18.85 10.76 28.58
C ARG A 374 18.92 10.18 29.98
N ARG A 375 19.85 10.62 30.84
CA ARG A 375 19.93 10.15 32.23
C ARG A 375 18.69 10.56 33.03
N GLU A 376 18.19 11.79 32.84
CA GLU A 376 16.97 12.24 33.51
C GLU A 376 15.76 11.42 33.05
N LEU A 377 15.64 11.13 31.75
CA LEU A 377 14.58 10.26 31.24
C LEU A 377 14.63 8.86 31.89
N MET A 378 15.80 8.23 31.92
CA MET A 378 15.97 6.89 32.51
C MET A 378 15.58 6.85 33.99
N ILE A 379 15.99 7.86 34.76
CA ILE A 379 15.66 7.94 36.18
C ILE A 379 14.19 8.23 36.41
N ARG A 380 13.58 9.11 35.61
CA ARG A 380 12.14 9.34 35.68
C ARG A 380 11.37 8.05 35.44
N GLN A 381 11.77 7.25 34.43
CA GLN A 381 11.14 5.93 34.20
C GLN A 381 11.36 4.97 35.37
N ALA A 382 12.56 4.91 35.94
CA ALA A 382 12.85 4.05 37.10
C ALA A 382 12.05 4.43 38.35
N LEU A 383 11.96 5.72 38.67
CA LEU A 383 11.15 6.23 39.77
C LEU A 383 9.66 6.01 39.51
N SER A 384 9.18 6.23 38.28
CA SER A 384 7.80 5.91 37.89
C SER A 384 7.49 4.44 38.10
N ALA A 385 8.31 3.53 37.56
CA ALA A 385 8.13 2.09 37.72
C ALA A 385 8.11 1.65 39.19
N LYS A 386 8.87 2.32 40.07
CA LYS A 386 8.92 2.03 41.50
C LYS A 386 7.71 2.55 42.28
N HIS A 387 7.28 3.78 42.04
CA HIS A 387 6.33 4.48 42.90
C HIS A 387 4.92 4.58 42.33
N LEU A 388 4.76 4.48 41.01
CA LEU A 388 3.46 4.68 40.34
C LEU A 388 2.85 3.39 39.82
N PHE A 389 3.69 2.39 39.53
CA PHE A 389 3.27 1.10 39.01
C PHE A 389 3.47 0.03 40.09
N ILE A 390 2.37 -0.40 40.69
CA ILE A 390 2.33 -1.36 41.78
C ILE A 390 1.81 -2.69 41.24
N LYS A 391 2.52 -3.77 41.61
CA LYS A 391 2.12 -5.14 41.30
C LYS A 391 0.73 -5.43 41.89
N ASP A 392 -0.07 -6.17 41.14
CA ASP A 392 -1.47 -6.52 41.46
C ASP A 392 -2.45 -5.33 41.47
N GLN A 393 -2.00 -4.15 41.00
CA GLN A 393 -2.86 -2.98 40.77
C GLN A 393 -2.79 -2.53 39.30
N GLN A 394 -1.61 -2.10 38.85
CA GLN A 394 -1.40 -1.65 37.47
C GLN A 394 -0.97 -2.80 36.54
N TYR A 395 -0.41 -3.87 37.11
CA TYR A 395 0.12 -4.99 36.35
C TYR A 395 0.19 -6.26 37.18
N LEU A 396 0.27 -7.39 36.49
CA LEU A 396 0.54 -8.70 37.08
C LEU A 396 1.74 -9.36 36.41
N VAL A 397 2.36 -10.29 37.12
CA VAL A 397 3.45 -11.12 36.59
C VAL A 397 2.89 -12.52 36.36
N ARG A 398 2.84 -12.96 35.09
CA ARG A 398 2.32 -14.28 34.72
C ARG A 398 3.14 -14.86 33.57
N ASP A 399 3.47 -16.14 33.66
CA ASP A 399 4.29 -16.86 32.67
C ASP A 399 5.64 -16.17 32.39
N GLY A 400 6.23 -15.56 33.43
CA GLY A 400 7.48 -14.80 33.32
C GLY A 400 7.37 -13.49 32.54
N LYS A 401 6.16 -12.97 32.30
CA LYS A 401 5.90 -11.70 31.57
C LYS A 401 5.04 -10.74 32.40
N ILE A 402 5.19 -9.45 32.11
CA ILE A 402 4.34 -8.39 32.67
C ILE A 402 3.07 -8.27 31.82
N GLN A 403 1.89 -8.34 32.44
CA GLN A 403 0.61 -8.09 31.77
C GLN A 403 -0.08 -6.88 32.42
N ILE A 404 -0.57 -5.95 31.59
CA ILE A 404 -1.20 -4.70 32.06
C ILE A 404 -2.59 -4.99 32.59
N ILE A 405 -2.98 -4.36 33.69
CA ILE A 405 -4.35 -4.35 34.19
C ILE A 405 -4.98 -2.99 33.84
N ASP A 406 -6.16 -3.02 33.23
CA ASP A 406 -6.95 -1.81 33.01
C ASP A 406 -7.50 -1.30 34.34
N GLU A 407 -7.09 -0.10 34.77
CA GLU A 407 -7.51 0.50 36.05
C GLU A 407 -9.04 0.69 36.14
N ASN A 408 -9.74 0.87 35.01
CA ASN A 408 -11.19 1.10 35.01
C ASN A 408 -12.00 -0.19 35.06
N THR A 409 -11.49 -1.26 34.44
CA THR A 409 -12.27 -2.50 34.23
C THR A 409 -11.71 -3.71 34.96
N GLY A 410 -10.49 -3.63 35.48
CA GLY A 410 -9.75 -4.76 36.05
C GLY A 410 -9.35 -5.83 35.03
N ARG A 411 -9.60 -5.61 33.73
CA ARG A 411 -9.30 -6.59 32.69
C ARG A 411 -7.80 -6.64 32.42
N ILE A 412 -7.32 -7.85 32.17
CA ILE A 412 -5.93 -8.11 31.80
C ILE A 412 -5.76 -7.82 30.30
N MET A 413 -4.72 -7.06 29.96
CA MET A 413 -4.36 -6.64 28.61
C MET A 413 -2.94 -7.12 28.27
N PRO A 414 -2.78 -8.40 27.88
CA PRO A 414 -1.47 -9.01 27.65
C PRO A 414 -0.73 -8.43 26.43
N ASP A 415 -1.47 -7.93 25.43
CA ASP A 415 -0.88 -7.41 24.18
C ASP A 415 -0.51 -5.92 24.25
N ARG A 416 -0.65 -5.29 25.42
CA ARG A 416 -0.30 -3.88 25.62
C ARG A 416 1.02 -3.75 26.38
N SER A 417 1.79 -2.75 25.98
CA SER A 417 3.03 -2.34 26.65
C SER A 417 3.02 -0.84 26.92
N TRP A 418 3.58 -0.39 28.04
CA TRP A 418 3.80 1.04 28.26
C TRP A 418 4.91 1.58 27.37
N GLU A 419 4.78 2.84 26.97
CA GLU A 419 5.70 3.51 26.05
C GLU A 419 6.99 3.99 26.75
N LEU A 420 7.94 4.53 25.95
CA LEU A 420 9.16 5.19 26.42
C LEU A 420 10.08 4.34 27.31
N GLY A 421 10.03 3.02 27.16
CA GLY A 421 10.87 2.09 27.92
C GLY A 421 10.36 1.79 29.34
N LEU A 422 9.17 2.27 29.71
CA LEU A 422 8.59 2.03 31.03
C LEU A 422 8.25 0.55 31.25
N HIS A 423 7.76 -0.14 30.22
CA HIS A 423 7.47 -1.57 30.29
C HIS A 423 8.74 -2.37 30.60
N GLN A 424 9.83 -2.10 29.87
CA GLN A 424 11.14 -2.70 30.12
C GLN A 424 11.70 -2.37 31.50
N MET A 425 11.40 -1.17 32.02
CA MET A 425 11.79 -0.78 33.37
C MET A 425 11.04 -1.59 34.44
N ILE A 426 9.74 -1.85 34.24
CA ILE A 426 8.93 -2.70 35.13
C ILE A 426 9.38 -4.16 35.03
N GLU A 427 9.67 -4.66 33.83
CA GLU A 427 10.27 -5.99 33.63
C GLU A 427 11.59 -6.13 34.40
N ALA A 428 12.47 -5.12 34.30
CA ALA A 428 13.73 -5.08 35.05
C ALA A 428 13.52 -4.98 36.57
N LYS A 429 12.50 -4.24 37.03
CA LYS A 429 12.13 -4.12 38.45
C LYS A 429 11.69 -5.47 39.02
N GLU A 430 10.85 -6.20 38.29
CA GLU A 430 10.34 -7.52 38.70
C GLU A 430 11.29 -8.67 38.39
N ARG A 431 12.45 -8.38 37.79
CA ARG A 431 13.49 -9.35 37.40
C ARG A 431 12.99 -10.44 36.44
N VAL A 432 12.04 -10.09 35.59
CA VAL A 432 11.58 -10.97 34.51
C VAL A 432 12.43 -10.77 33.25
N GLU A 433 12.21 -11.60 32.23
CA GLU A 433 12.86 -11.43 30.94
C GLU A 433 12.44 -10.09 30.32
N ILE A 434 13.42 -9.30 29.88
CA ILE A 434 13.17 -7.97 29.30
C ILE A 434 12.88 -8.14 27.82
N THR A 435 11.67 -7.72 27.43
CA THR A 435 11.19 -7.78 26.05
C THR A 435 11.75 -6.60 25.26
N ASP A 436 12.31 -6.87 24.08
CA ASP A 436 12.77 -5.79 23.19
C ASP A 436 11.58 -4.90 22.78
N PRO A 437 11.71 -3.57 22.85
CA PRO A 437 10.61 -2.68 22.46
C PRO A 437 10.33 -2.80 20.96
N ALA A 438 9.06 -2.99 20.61
CA ALA A 438 8.60 -2.93 19.24
C ALA A 438 8.43 -1.46 18.81
N GLU A 439 9.17 -1.03 17.79
CA GLU A 439 9.04 0.30 17.19
C GLU A 439 8.16 0.24 15.93
N SER A 440 7.31 1.24 15.74
CA SER A 440 6.51 1.38 14.51
C SER A 440 7.39 1.83 13.36
N LEU A 441 7.74 0.92 12.44
CA LEU A 441 8.54 1.24 11.26
C LEU A 441 7.75 1.98 10.20
N ALA A 442 6.51 1.54 9.94
CA ALA A 442 5.65 2.13 8.92
C ALA A 442 4.16 1.92 9.25
N ARG A 443 3.30 2.79 8.73
CA ARG A 443 1.84 2.69 8.89
C ARG A 443 1.13 3.17 7.63
N ILE A 444 0.09 2.45 7.21
CA ILE A 444 -0.83 2.85 6.14
C ILE A 444 -2.24 2.34 6.44
N THR A 445 -3.27 2.98 5.89
CA THR A 445 -4.64 2.47 5.95
C THR A 445 -4.97 1.75 4.65
N TYR A 446 -5.91 0.81 4.64
CA TYR A 446 -6.33 0.14 3.41
C TYR A 446 -6.84 1.13 2.36
N GLN A 447 -7.62 2.14 2.76
CA GLN A 447 -8.08 3.20 1.87
C GLN A 447 -6.91 3.88 1.14
N ARG A 448 -5.84 4.23 1.86
CA ARG A 448 -4.65 4.86 1.27
C ARG A 448 -3.82 3.88 0.44
N PHE A 449 -3.79 2.62 0.82
CA PHE A 449 -3.04 1.59 0.11
C PHE A 449 -3.68 1.26 -1.24
N PHE A 450 -4.96 0.89 -1.26
CA PHE A 450 -5.64 0.46 -2.50
C PHE A 450 -5.76 1.58 -3.54
N ARG A 451 -5.88 2.84 -3.12
CA ARG A 451 -5.86 4.00 -4.02
C ARG A 451 -4.54 4.20 -4.78
N ARG A 452 -3.48 3.51 -4.37
CA ARG A 452 -2.18 3.55 -5.07
C ARG A 452 -2.11 2.62 -6.27
N TYR A 453 -3.04 1.67 -6.41
CA TYR A 453 -3.13 0.88 -7.64
C TYR A 453 -3.48 1.79 -8.82
N LEU A 454 -2.75 1.67 -9.94
CA LEU A 454 -3.05 2.42 -11.16
C LEU A 454 -4.46 2.15 -11.66
N ARG A 455 -4.91 0.90 -11.51
CA ARG A 455 -6.28 0.46 -11.76
C ARG A 455 -6.72 -0.52 -10.68
N LEU A 456 -7.96 -0.37 -10.21
CA LEU A 456 -8.56 -1.23 -9.19
C LEU A 456 -9.94 -1.69 -9.66
N GLY A 457 -10.10 -2.98 -9.90
CA GLY A 457 -11.39 -3.63 -10.09
C GLY A 457 -11.83 -4.34 -8.81
N ALA A 458 -13.12 -4.56 -8.65
CA ALA A 458 -13.66 -5.20 -7.46
C ALA A 458 -14.84 -6.11 -7.79
N MET A 459 -15.05 -7.15 -6.98
CA MET A 459 -16.24 -7.99 -7.01
C MET A 459 -16.74 -8.27 -5.59
N THR A 460 -18.05 -8.32 -5.41
CA THR A 460 -18.70 -8.60 -4.12
C THR A 460 -20.16 -9.03 -4.34
N GLY A 461 -20.77 -9.66 -3.33
CA GLY A 461 -22.20 -9.98 -3.34
C GLY A 461 -23.11 -8.80 -2.99
N THR A 462 -22.57 -7.73 -2.40
CA THR A 462 -23.34 -6.70 -1.67
C THR A 462 -22.89 -5.28 -2.01
N ALA A 463 -22.49 -5.02 -3.26
CA ALA A 463 -21.89 -3.73 -3.66
C ALA A 463 -22.84 -2.54 -3.49
N GLN A 464 -24.15 -2.72 -3.72
CA GLN A 464 -25.15 -1.65 -3.70
C GLN A 464 -25.25 -0.93 -2.36
N GLU A 465 -25.13 -1.68 -1.25
CA GLU A 465 -25.20 -1.12 0.10
C GLU A 465 -24.00 -0.22 0.39
N VAL A 466 -22.82 -0.60 -0.09
CA VAL A 466 -21.55 0.11 0.13
C VAL A 466 -21.13 1.02 -1.02
N ALA A 467 -21.95 1.14 -2.07
CA ALA A 467 -21.60 1.85 -3.31
C ALA A 467 -21.27 3.33 -3.11
N GLY A 468 -21.90 3.98 -2.12
CA GLY A 468 -21.62 5.37 -1.77
C GLY A 468 -20.23 5.55 -1.17
N GLU A 469 -19.85 4.64 -0.26
CA GLU A 469 -18.53 4.65 0.37
C GLU A 469 -17.44 4.31 -0.64
N LEU A 470 -17.64 3.23 -1.42
CA LEU A 470 -16.71 2.82 -2.48
C LEU A 470 -16.38 3.97 -3.42
N TRP A 471 -17.39 4.68 -3.93
CA TRP A 471 -17.19 5.82 -4.85
C TRP A 471 -16.49 7.02 -4.21
N SER A 472 -16.75 7.27 -2.92
CA SER A 472 -16.18 8.43 -2.22
C SER A 472 -14.73 8.21 -1.79
N VAL A 473 -14.34 6.96 -1.56
CA VAL A 473 -13.04 6.60 -0.99
C VAL A 473 -12.07 6.11 -2.06
N TYR A 474 -12.52 5.23 -2.97
CA TYR A 474 -11.70 4.50 -3.94
C TYR A 474 -11.96 4.97 -5.37
#